data_AF-A0A3R9LVH2-F1
#
_entry.id   AF-A0A3R9LVH2-F1
#
_cell.length_a   1.000
_cell.length_b   1.000
_cell.length_c   1.000
_cell.angle_alpha   90.00
_cell.angle_beta   90.00
_cell.angle_gamma   90.00
#
_symmetry.space_group_name_H-M   'P 1'
#
loop_
_entity.id
_entity.type
_entity.pdbx_description
1 polymer ?
#
loop_
_entity_poly.entity_id
_entity_poly.type
_entity_poly.pdbx_seq_one_letter_code
_entity_poly.pdbx_strand_id
1 'polypeptide(L)'
;MNIEEGRKIVDTFNQEKANLLNKQRYILSMQDRLDHLNEAFKKEVDQKNLDEVLRFEKELRLMGFSYNQISQVTGTYRKAITSRLKEYYPELDFETMLKKEILLTSEIEDERKLLEYGFSDREISFLMGTSRKEIAKRRKYLHKIDRLNGLSPKEVEIEKQLISGGLTFHDIQELTGRDRHCISDRNVKYYKIDRVNAFQKHLETKGVPNRLSVTDDAAYNFWGLFMTEGTFDLSIGDRFYIGISISQSEDIATLKQIQTDLTVGLVMPKKRNKADDKKEEYEYKVYNVIDLQEVIIPLLEKYPLMFRKSKEYSLFKDLVYKKYIYTLGGKSGQAIPQTYQDDFIKAMDKLSAIQKTGKTKNKEYRGVKLG
;
A
#
# COMPACT_ATOMS: atom_id res chain seq x y z
N MET A 1 -22.88 -63.97 1.06
CA MET A 1 -21.77 -63.14 1.56
C MET A 1 -20.95 -64.00 2.50
N ASN A 2 -19.67 -64.25 2.19
CA ASN A 2 -18.81 -65.06 3.06
C ASN A 2 -18.50 -64.27 4.34
N ILE A 3 -18.38 -64.95 5.49
CA ILE A 3 -18.08 -64.38 6.82
C ILE A 3 -16.83 -63.48 6.77
N GLU A 4 -15.88 -63.82 5.90
CA GLU A 4 -14.63 -63.08 5.68
C GLU A 4 -14.84 -61.73 4.97
N GLU A 5 -15.85 -61.65 4.10
CA GLU A 5 -16.26 -60.43 3.40
C GLU A 5 -17.02 -59.49 4.34
N GLY A 6 -17.84 -60.06 5.24
CA GLY A 6 -18.51 -59.32 6.30
C GLY A 6 -17.52 -58.71 7.31
N ARG A 7 -16.45 -59.42 7.66
CA ARG A 7 -15.39 -58.90 8.55
C ARG A 7 -14.66 -57.70 7.95
N LYS A 8 -14.28 -57.76 6.67
CA LYS A 8 -13.62 -56.64 5.98
C LYS A 8 -14.46 -55.37 5.94
N ILE A 9 -15.77 -55.49 5.75
CA ILE A 9 -16.70 -54.34 5.76
C ILE A 9 -16.78 -53.72 7.16
N VAL A 10 -16.86 -54.54 8.20
CA VAL A 10 -16.90 -54.08 9.60
C VAL A 10 -15.58 -53.42 10.01
N ASP A 11 -14.44 -53.97 9.60
CA ASP A 11 -13.11 -53.41 9.89
C ASP A 11 -12.91 -52.06 9.18
N THR A 12 -13.35 -51.95 7.92
CA THR A 12 -13.31 -50.69 7.16
C THR A 12 -14.21 -49.63 7.82
N PHE A 13 -15.41 -50.00 8.24
CA PHE A 13 -16.33 -49.11 8.94
C PHE A 13 -15.79 -48.64 10.30
N ASN A 14 -15.16 -49.53 11.06
CA ASN A 14 -14.54 -49.19 12.34
C ASN A 14 -13.33 -48.26 12.16
N GLN A 15 -12.56 -48.44 11.09
CA GLN A 15 -11.43 -47.59 10.75
C GLN A 15 -11.88 -46.19 10.29
N GLU A 16 -12.95 -46.09 9.49
CA GLU A 16 -13.59 -44.83 9.13
C GLU A 16 -14.17 -44.10 10.35
N LYS A 17 -14.82 -44.84 11.26
CA LYS A 17 -15.37 -44.30 12.52
C LYS A 17 -14.27 -43.78 13.44
N ALA A 18 -13.13 -44.47 13.54
CA ALA A 18 -11.97 -44.00 14.30
C ALA A 18 -11.36 -42.73 13.69
N ASN A 19 -11.27 -42.65 12.37
CA ASN A 19 -10.82 -41.45 11.66
C ASN A 19 -11.77 -40.26 11.86
N LEU A 20 -13.08 -40.50 11.87
CA LEU A 20 -14.09 -39.49 12.17
C LEU A 20 -13.99 -39.00 13.62
N LEU A 21 -13.82 -39.89 14.60
CA LEU A 21 -13.64 -39.53 16.01
C LEU A 21 -12.36 -38.73 16.25
N ASN A 22 -11.27 -39.06 15.58
CA ASN A 22 -10.01 -38.29 15.65
C ASN A 22 -10.17 -36.90 15.02
N LYS A 23 -10.87 -36.78 13.89
CA LYS A 23 -11.23 -35.48 13.30
C LYS A 23 -12.11 -34.67 14.25
N GLN A 24 -13.06 -35.30 14.93
CA GLN A 24 -13.98 -34.63 15.86
C GLN A 24 -13.27 -34.13 17.13
N ARG A 25 -12.36 -34.92 17.72
CA ARG A 25 -11.50 -34.48 18.84
C ARG A 25 -10.57 -33.34 18.44
N TYR A 26 -10.04 -33.36 17.23
CA TYR A 26 -9.19 -32.29 16.73
C TYR A 26 -9.97 -31.00 16.48
N ILE A 27 -11.20 -31.09 15.94
CA ILE A 27 -12.12 -29.95 15.80
C ILE A 27 -12.41 -29.31 17.17
N LEU A 28 -12.65 -30.12 18.20
CA LEU A 28 -12.84 -29.61 19.57
C LEU A 28 -11.58 -28.88 20.08
N SER A 29 -10.38 -29.42 19.85
CA SER A 29 -9.13 -28.73 20.22
C SER A 29 -8.91 -27.41 19.46
N MET A 30 -9.42 -27.32 18.23
CA MET A 30 -9.36 -26.11 17.42
C MET A 30 -10.38 -25.07 17.89
N GLN A 31 -11.55 -25.51 18.40
CA GLN A 31 -12.54 -24.64 19.06
C GLN A 31 -11.97 -24.02 20.34
N ASP A 32 -11.26 -24.80 21.16
CA ASP A 32 -10.58 -24.25 22.36
C ASP A 32 -9.51 -23.20 21.97
N ARG A 33 -8.77 -23.44 20.88
CA ARG A 33 -7.79 -22.48 20.32
C ARG A 33 -8.46 -21.20 19.82
N LEU A 34 -9.63 -21.32 19.19
CA LEU A 34 -10.45 -20.17 18.76
C LEU A 34 -10.98 -19.38 19.93
N ASP A 35 -11.42 -20.04 21.00
CA ASP A 35 -11.92 -19.37 22.19
C ASP A 35 -10.80 -18.62 22.92
N HIS A 36 -9.60 -19.19 22.97
CA HIS A 36 -8.41 -18.49 23.46
C HIS A 36 -8.02 -17.28 22.60
N LEU A 37 -8.07 -17.40 21.27
CA LEU A 37 -7.84 -16.26 20.37
C LEU A 37 -8.92 -15.19 20.58
N ASN A 38 -10.20 -15.57 20.64
CA ASN A 38 -11.32 -14.66 20.87
C ASN A 38 -11.17 -13.87 22.19
N GLU A 39 -10.70 -14.51 23.27
CA GLU A 39 -10.40 -13.83 24.53
C GLU A 39 -9.17 -12.90 24.45
N ALA A 40 -8.15 -13.25 23.66
CA ALA A 40 -7.02 -12.36 23.40
C ALA A 40 -7.43 -11.13 22.58
N PHE A 41 -8.32 -11.30 21.59
CA PHE A 41 -8.84 -10.24 20.73
C PHE A 41 -9.81 -9.29 21.43
N LYS A 42 -10.53 -9.73 22.46
CA LYS A 42 -11.35 -8.84 23.30
C LYS A 42 -10.50 -7.78 24.03
N LYS A 43 -9.19 -8.01 24.18
CA LYS A 43 -8.29 -7.12 24.92
C LYS A 43 -7.56 -6.11 24.02
N GLU A 44 -7.24 -6.45 22.78
CA GLU A 44 -6.70 -5.51 21.77
C GLU A 44 -6.68 -6.14 20.37
N VAL A 45 -6.98 -5.35 19.32
CA VAL A 45 -6.90 -5.79 17.91
C VAL A 45 -5.64 -5.20 17.28
N ASP A 46 -4.50 -5.88 17.45
CA ASP A 46 -3.20 -5.62 16.82
C ASP A 46 -3.07 -6.38 15.48
N GLN A 47 -2.31 -5.81 14.53
CA GLN A 47 -1.77 -6.42 13.31
C GLN A 47 -1.30 -7.88 13.51
N LYS A 48 -0.64 -8.16 14.64
CA LYS A 48 -0.17 -9.50 15.02
C LYS A 48 -1.30 -10.53 15.09
N ASN A 49 -2.46 -10.11 15.58
CA ASN A 49 -3.61 -10.99 15.74
C ASN A 49 -4.28 -11.26 14.37
N LEU A 50 -4.26 -10.30 13.45
CA LEU A 50 -4.76 -10.44 12.06
C LEU A 50 -3.94 -11.48 11.28
N ASP A 51 -2.61 -11.41 11.38
CA ASP A 51 -1.69 -12.34 10.73
C ASP A 51 -1.83 -13.78 11.24
N GLU A 52 -2.11 -13.95 12.54
CA GLU A 52 -2.39 -15.26 13.13
C GLU A 52 -3.69 -15.87 12.58
N VAL A 53 -4.75 -15.08 12.39
CA VAL A 53 -6.00 -15.57 11.81
C VAL A 53 -5.84 -15.94 10.34
N LEU A 54 -5.08 -15.17 9.56
CA LEU A 54 -4.80 -15.50 8.16
C LEU A 54 -3.92 -16.76 8.03
N ARG A 55 -2.94 -16.95 8.92
CA ARG A 55 -2.19 -18.22 9.01
C ARG A 55 -3.11 -19.38 9.36
N PHE A 56 -4.00 -19.19 10.31
CA PHE A 56 -4.94 -20.21 10.74
C PHE A 56 -5.93 -20.62 9.63
N GLU A 57 -6.49 -19.66 8.87
CA GLU A 57 -7.31 -19.98 7.69
C GLU A 57 -6.53 -20.74 6.62
N LYS A 58 -5.25 -20.40 6.41
CA LYS A 58 -4.38 -21.09 5.45
C LYS A 58 -4.09 -22.53 5.89
N GLU A 59 -3.83 -22.76 7.17
CA GLU A 59 -3.65 -24.10 7.75
C GLU A 59 -4.92 -24.95 7.58
N LEU A 60 -6.10 -24.39 7.87
CA LEU A 60 -7.37 -25.09 7.70
C LEU A 60 -7.64 -25.49 6.25
N ARG A 61 -7.27 -24.65 5.27
CA ARG A 61 -7.38 -24.99 3.83
C ARG A 61 -6.43 -26.11 3.44
N LEU A 62 -5.18 -26.06 3.91
CA LEU A 62 -4.19 -27.12 3.64
C LEU A 62 -4.59 -28.48 4.24
N MET A 63 -5.42 -28.47 5.28
CA MET A 63 -5.97 -29.68 5.92
C MET A 63 -7.25 -30.20 5.26
N GLY A 64 -7.73 -29.58 4.18
CA GLY A 64 -8.89 -30.05 3.41
C GLY A 64 -10.24 -29.73 4.04
N PHE A 65 -10.31 -28.81 5.01
CA PHE A 65 -11.59 -28.33 5.54
C PHE A 65 -12.38 -27.58 4.47
N SER A 66 -13.69 -27.84 4.43
CA SER A 66 -14.57 -27.13 3.51
C SER A 66 -14.73 -25.68 3.92
N TYR A 67 -15.01 -24.82 2.96
CA TYR A 67 -15.23 -23.40 3.20
C TYR A 67 -16.30 -23.12 4.27
N ASN A 68 -17.38 -23.92 4.31
CA ASN A 68 -18.42 -23.78 5.32
C ASN A 68 -17.92 -24.07 6.74
N GLN A 69 -16.99 -25.03 6.89
CA GLN A 69 -16.37 -25.34 8.17
C GLN A 69 -15.42 -24.23 8.61
N ILE A 70 -14.63 -23.68 7.67
CA ILE A 70 -13.74 -22.54 7.93
C ILE A 70 -14.56 -21.29 8.26
N SER A 71 -15.66 -21.05 7.56
CA SER A 71 -16.56 -19.89 7.75
C SER A 71 -17.35 -19.96 9.06
N GLN A 72 -17.78 -21.15 9.50
CA GLN A 72 -18.34 -21.33 10.85
C GLN A 72 -17.34 -20.98 11.95
N VAL A 73 -16.07 -21.24 11.69
CA VAL A 73 -14.94 -21.01 12.60
C VAL A 73 -14.48 -19.55 12.59
N THR A 74 -14.36 -18.89 11.43
CA THR A 74 -13.87 -17.51 11.30
C THR A 74 -14.97 -16.46 11.09
N GLY A 75 -16.24 -16.88 11.10
CA GLY A 75 -17.39 -16.01 10.81
C GLY A 75 -17.55 -14.86 11.81
N THR A 76 -17.19 -15.07 13.07
CA THR A 76 -17.19 -14.04 14.12
C THR A 76 -16.14 -12.95 13.86
N TYR A 77 -14.97 -13.35 13.34
CA TYR A 77 -13.88 -12.46 12.94
C TYR A 77 -14.23 -11.65 11.69
N ARG A 78 -14.86 -12.27 10.69
CA ARG A 78 -15.35 -11.55 9.50
C ARG A 78 -16.38 -10.48 9.86
N LYS A 79 -17.25 -10.74 10.85
CA LYS A 79 -18.19 -9.74 11.37
C LYS A 79 -17.45 -8.56 12.02
N ALA A 80 -16.40 -8.81 12.80
CA ALA A 80 -15.60 -7.74 13.43
C ALA A 80 -14.89 -6.85 12.39
N ILE A 81 -14.30 -7.43 11.34
CA ILE A 81 -13.72 -6.68 10.22
C ILE A 81 -14.80 -5.86 9.49
N THR A 82 -15.95 -6.48 9.21
CA THR A 82 -17.05 -5.81 8.49
C THR A 82 -17.60 -4.61 9.30
N SER A 83 -17.70 -4.74 10.63
CA SER A 83 -18.09 -3.63 11.50
C SER A 83 -17.09 -2.47 11.47
N ARG A 84 -15.78 -2.76 11.47
CA ARG A 84 -14.73 -1.72 11.36
C ARG A 84 -14.72 -1.09 9.96
N LEU A 85 -14.92 -1.86 8.89
CA LEU A 85 -15.03 -1.34 7.52
C LEU A 85 -16.25 -0.43 7.33
N LYS A 86 -17.38 -0.73 7.98
CA LYS A 86 -18.56 0.16 8.02
C LYS A 86 -18.26 1.51 8.69
N GLU A 87 -17.34 1.54 9.65
CA GLU A 87 -16.92 2.76 10.36
C GLU A 87 -16.10 3.69 9.45
N TYR A 88 -15.22 3.12 8.62
CA TYR A 88 -14.38 3.89 7.68
C TYR A 88 -15.05 4.16 6.32
N TYR A 89 -16.01 3.33 5.91
CA TYR A 89 -16.68 3.40 4.59
C TYR A 89 -18.19 3.12 4.70
N PRO A 90 -18.98 4.06 5.26
CA PRO A 90 -20.40 3.86 5.56
C PRO A 90 -21.31 3.72 4.33
N GLU A 91 -20.84 4.21 3.18
CA GLU A 91 -21.59 4.21 1.90
C GLU A 91 -21.68 2.81 1.25
N LEU A 92 -20.90 1.84 1.73
CA LEU A 92 -20.81 0.50 1.16
C LEU A 92 -21.68 -0.48 1.97
N ASP A 93 -22.75 -1.01 1.35
CA ASP A 93 -23.63 -2.01 1.96
C ASP A 93 -23.02 -3.41 1.92
N PHE A 94 -22.03 -3.64 2.79
CA PHE A 94 -21.30 -4.91 2.91
C PHE A 94 -22.19 -6.10 3.36
N GLU A 95 -23.32 -5.84 4.02
CA GLU A 95 -24.14 -6.86 4.69
C GLU A 95 -25.14 -7.52 3.72
N THR A 96 -25.79 -6.73 2.87
CA THR A 96 -26.61 -7.23 1.75
C THR A 96 -25.74 -7.87 0.67
N MET A 97 -24.53 -7.35 0.52
CA MET A 97 -23.48 -7.89 -0.32
C MET A 97 -23.11 -9.33 0.06
N LEU A 98 -22.94 -9.67 1.34
CA LEU A 98 -22.52 -11.03 1.77
C LEU A 98 -23.64 -12.09 1.66
N LYS A 99 -24.91 -11.73 1.89
CA LYS A 99 -26.01 -12.71 2.06
C LYS A 99 -26.46 -13.43 0.77
N LYS A 100 -26.37 -12.79 -0.41
CA LYS A 100 -26.76 -13.41 -1.70
C LYS A 100 -25.67 -14.28 -2.35
N GLU A 101 -24.42 -14.19 -1.89
CA GLU A 101 -23.24 -14.83 -2.47
C GLU A 101 -22.91 -16.19 -1.84
N ILE A 102 -23.39 -16.44 -0.61
CA ILE A 102 -23.16 -17.68 0.16
C ILE A 102 -23.73 -18.93 -0.52
N LEU A 103 -24.87 -18.81 -1.21
CA LEU A 103 -25.49 -19.94 -1.92
C LEU A 103 -24.80 -20.23 -3.26
N LEU A 104 -24.30 -19.18 -3.94
CA LEU A 104 -23.69 -19.33 -5.26
C LEU A 104 -22.26 -19.86 -5.19
N THR A 105 -21.49 -19.52 -4.16
CA THR A 105 -20.10 -19.96 -4.00
C THR A 105 -19.99 -21.41 -3.52
N SER A 106 -20.87 -21.90 -2.64
CA SER A 106 -20.86 -23.31 -2.24
C SER A 106 -21.18 -24.25 -3.40
N GLU A 107 -22.19 -23.91 -4.21
CA GLU A 107 -22.60 -24.73 -5.35
C GLU A 107 -21.55 -24.74 -6.48
N ILE A 108 -20.82 -23.64 -6.67
CA ILE A 108 -19.73 -23.54 -7.65
C ILE A 108 -18.49 -24.34 -7.19
N GLU A 109 -18.19 -24.36 -5.89
CA GLU A 109 -17.08 -25.14 -5.33
C GLU A 109 -17.35 -26.64 -5.39
N ASP A 110 -18.60 -27.05 -5.15
CA ASP A 110 -19.04 -28.45 -5.30
C ASP A 110 -19.00 -28.89 -6.77
N GLU A 111 -19.43 -28.02 -7.71
CA GLU A 111 -19.30 -28.26 -9.16
C GLU A 111 -17.84 -28.41 -9.58
N ARG A 112 -16.93 -27.57 -9.05
CA ARG A 112 -15.49 -27.64 -9.32
C ARG A 112 -14.87 -28.97 -8.84
N LYS A 113 -15.21 -29.42 -7.64
CA LYS A 113 -14.73 -30.72 -7.13
C LYS A 113 -15.22 -31.88 -7.98
N LEU A 114 -16.49 -31.87 -8.40
CA LEU A 114 -17.02 -32.91 -9.29
C LEU A 114 -16.30 -32.93 -10.65
N LEU A 115 -15.89 -31.77 -11.17
CA LEU A 115 -15.06 -31.71 -12.37
C LEU A 115 -13.66 -32.28 -12.15
N GLU A 116 -13.02 -31.98 -11.01
CA GLU A 116 -11.71 -32.53 -10.64
C GLU A 116 -11.76 -34.06 -10.45
N TYR A 117 -12.89 -34.60 -10.00
CA TYR A 117 -13.13 -36.04 -9.95
C TYR A 117 -13.51 -36.68 -11.29
N GLY A 118 -13.56 -35.90 -12.38
CA GLY A 118 -13.78 -36.41 -13.74
C GLY A 118 -15.24 -36.62 -14.14
N PHE A 119 -16.21 -36.10 -13.38
CA PHE A 119 -17.62 -36.22 -13.71
C PHE A 119 -17.98 -35.37 -14.94
N SER A 120 -18.80 -35.93 -15.84
CA SER A 120 -19.34 -35.25 -17.01
C SER A 120 -20.47 -34.28 -16.64
N ASP A 121 -20.77 -33.31 -17.51
CA ASP A 121 -21.86 -32.33 -17.29
C ASP A 121 -23.22 -32.99 -17.08
N ARG A 122 -23.43 -34.19 -17.64
CA ARG A 122 -24.66 -34.97 -17.48
C ARG A 122 -24.76 -35.53 -16.06
N GLU A 123 -23.64 -35.97 -15.49
CA GLU A 123 -23.56 -36.52 -14.14
C GLU A 123 -23.61 -35.41 -13.09
N ILE A 124 -22.93 -34.29 -13.33
CA ILE A 124 -22.99 -33.11 -12.46
C ILE A 124 -24.41 -32.53 -12.41
N SER A 125 -25.09 -32.43 -13.56
CA SER A 125 -26.49 -31.99 -13.66
C SER A 125 -27.43 -32.87 -12.84
N PHE A 126 -27.19 -34.18 -12.85
CA PHE A 126 -27.96 -35.14 -12.08
C PHE A 126 -27.66 -35.06 -10.59
N LEU A 127 -26.38 -35.00 -10.19
CA LEU A 127 -25.93 -34.98 -8.80
C LEU A 127 -26.32 -33.68 -8.07
N MET A 128 -26.30 -32.55 -8.77
CA MET A 128 -26.62 -31.23 -8.19
C MET A 128 -28.08 -30.82 -8.38
N GLY A 129 -28.89 -31.59 -9.14
CA GLY A 129 -30.27 -31.22 -9.44
C GLY A 129 -30.41 -29.94 -10.29
N THR A 130 -29.34 -29.50 -10.95
CA THR A 130 -29.29 -28.25 -11.73
C THR A 130 -29.30 -28.50 -13.23
N SER A 131 -29.92 -27.60 -13.99
CA SER A 131 -29.99 -27.73 -15.45
C SER A 131 -28.60 -27.63 -16.11
N ARG A 132 -28.41 -28.30 -17.25
CA ARG A 132 -27.16 -28.16 -18.02
C ARG A 132 -26.89 -26.74 -18.50
N LYS A 133 -27.93 -25.92 -18.70
CA LYS A 133 -27.77 -24.50 -19.03
C LYS A 133 -27.22 -23.72 -17.82
N GLU A 134 -27.65 -24.04 -16.60
CA GLU A 134 -27.07 -23.50 -15.36
C GLU A 134 -25.58 -23.86 -15.24
N ILE A 135 -25.24 -25.14 -15.43
CA ILE A 135 -23.85 -25.65 -15.34
C ILE A 135 -22.95 -24.98 -16.39
N ALA A 136 -23.41 -24.87 -17.64
CA ALA A 136 -22.64 -24.16 -18.67
C ALA A 136 -22.42 -22.67 -18.35
N LYS A 137 -23.38 -22.03 -17.68
CA LYS A 137 -23.27 -20.64 -17.22
C LYS A 137 -22.29 -20.53 -16.04
N ARG A 138 -22.30 -21.49 -15.11
CA ARG A 138 -21.37 -21.59 -13.97
C ARG A 138 -19.95 -21.92 -14.41
N ARG A 139 -19.74 -22.80 -15.38
CA ARG A 139 -18.43 -23.05 -16.02
C ARG A 139 -17.82 -21.83 -16.69
N LYS A 140 -18.61 -21.04 -17.43
CA LYS A 140 -18.13 -19.76 -17.98
C LYS A 140 -17.70 -18.78 -16.88
N TYR A 141 -18.33 -18.86 -15.72
CA TYR A 141 -18.01 -18.07 -14.55
C TYR A 141 -16.75 -18.56 -13.84
N LEU A 142 -16.60 -19.88 -13.62
CA LEU A 142 -15.37 -20.54 -13.12
C LEU A 142 -14.15 -20.21 -13.99
N HIS A 143 -14.25 -20.36 -15.31
CA HIS A 143 -13.16 -19.98 -16.22
C HIS A 143 -12.82 -18.49 -16.16
N LYS A 144 -13.78 -17.62 -15.82
CA LYS A 144 -13.54 -16.20 -15.60
C LYS A 144 -12.85 -15.94 -14.25
N ILE A 145 -13.19 -16.70 -13.21
CA ILE A 145 -12.56 -16.67 -11.89
C ILE A 145 -11.11 -17.18 -11.95
N ASP A 146 -10.86 -18.30 -12.64
CA ASP A 146 -9.52 -18.85 -12.82
C ASP A 146 -8.61 -17.86 -13.57
N ARG A 147 -9.15 -17.16 -14.58
CA ARG A 147 -8.45 -16.06 -15.26
C ARG A 147 -8.17 -14.86 -14.36
N LEU A 148 -8.91 -14.70 -13.28
CA LEU A 148 -8.77 -13.58 -12.33
C LEU A 148 -8.06 -14.03 -11.05
N ASN A 149 -7.31 -15.14 -11.08
CA ASN A 149 -6.59 -15.72 -9.93
C ASN A 149 -7.50 -16.01 -8.73
N GLY A 150 -8.70 -16.52 -8.97
CA GLY A 150 -9.60 -16.95 -7.90
C GLY A 150 -10.48 -15.85 -7.30
N LEU A 151 -10.46 -14.62 -7.82
CA LEU A 151 -11.37 -13.57 -7.33
C LEU A 151 -12.79 -13.76 -7.84
N SER A 152 -13.76 -13.60 -6.93
CA SER A 152 -15.16 -13.42 -7.29
C SER A 152 -15.34 -12.14 -8.12
N PRO A 153 -16.34 -12.03 -9.02
CA PRO A 153 -16.59 -10.82 -9.80
C PRO A 153 -16.81 -9.56 -8.97
N LYS A 154 -17.26 -9.72 -7.73
CA LYS A 154 -17.46 -8.60 -6.82
C LYS A 154 -16.18 -8.20 -6.11
N GLU A 155 -15.33 -9.18 -5.77
CA GLU A 155 -13.97 -8.90 -5.30
C GLU A 155 -13.13 -8.16 -6.36
N VAL A 156 -13.36 -8.51 -7.64
CA VAL A 156 -12.80 -7.79 -8.79
C VAL A 156 -13.32 -6.37 -8.85
N GLU A 157 -14.62 -6.18 -8.62
CA GLU A 157 -15.22 -4.85 -8.63
C GLU A 157 -14.72 -3.98 -7.48
N ILE A 158 -14.58 -4.54 -6.27
CA ILE A 158 -13.97 -3.87 -5.12
C ILE A 158 -12.53 -3.49 -5.45
N GLU A 159 -11.71 -4.41 -5.98
CA GLU A 159 -10.32 -4.13 -6.35
C GLU A 159 -10.24 -3.00 -7.39
N LYS A 160 -11.11 -3.02 -8.42
CA LYS A 160 -11.21 -1.93 -9.40
C LYS A 160 -11.59 -0.60 -8.76
N GLN A 161 -12.55 -0.60 -7.85
CA GLN A 161 -12.99 0.62 -7.15
C GLN A 161 -11.86 1.19 -6.29
N LEU A 162 -11.10 0.35 -5.58
CA LEU A 162 -9.94 0.78 -4.80
C LEU A 162 -8.86 1.39 -5.69
N ILE A 163 -8.51 0.74 -6.81
CA ILE A 163 -7.54 1.27 -7.78
C ILE A 163 -8.04 2.59 -8.39
N SER A 164 -9.31 2.64 -8.79
CA SER A 164 -9.93 3.83 -9.40
C SER A 164 -10.10 4.97 -8.40
N GLY A 165 -10.25 4.65 -7.11
CA GLY A 165 -10.23 5.58 -5.99
C GLY A 165 -8.84 6.10 -5.64
N GLY A 166 -7.81 5.70 -6.39
CA GLY A 166 -6.45 6.21 -6.30
C GLY A 166 -5.55 5.45 -5.32
N LEU A 167 -5.99 4.34 -4.72
CA LEU A 167 -5.11 3.60 -3.82
C LEU A 167 -3.96 2.92 -4.58
N THR A 168 -2.79 2.88 -3.96
CA THR A 168 -1.66 2.14 -4.51
C THR A 168 -1.86 0.64 -4.32
N PHE A 169 -1.16 -0.18 -5.12
CA PHE A 169 -1.21 -1.63 -4.93
C PHE A 169 -0.69 -2.06 -3.56
N HIS A 170 0.19 -1.27 -2.97
CA HIS A 170 0.67 -1.53 -1.61
C HIS A 170 -0.45 -1.28 -0.59
N ASP A 171 -1.18 -0.17 -0.71
CA ASP A 171 -2.32 0.11 0.18
C ASP A 171 -3.41 -0.95 0.02
N ILE A 172 -3.69 -1.38 -1.22
CA ILE A 172 -4.68 -2.45 -1.48
C ILE A 172 -4.19 -3.78 -0.90
N GLN A 173 -2.90 -4.09 -1.00
CA GLN A 173 -2.32 -5.26 -0.37
C GLN A 173 -2.50 -5.22 1.15
N GLU A 174 -2.23 -4.08 1.80
CA GLU A 174 -2.43 -3.92 3.24
C GLU A 174 -3.90 -4.07 3.63
N LEU A 175 -4.82 -3.52 2.84
CA LEU A 175 -6.26 -3.58 3.11
C LEU A 175 -6.88 -4.96 2.86
N THR A 176 -6.42 -5.67 1.84
CA THR A 176 -7.06 -6.90 1.38
C THR A 176 -6.26 -8.17 1.70
N GLY A 177 -5.03 -8.03 2.17
CA GLY A 177 -4.07 -9.13 2.35
C GLY A 177 -3.60 -9.75 1.04
N ARG A 178 -4.01 -9.22 -0.12
CA ARG A 178 -3.70 -9.79 -1.43
C ARG A 178 -2.32 -9.38 -1.91
N ASP A 179 -1.66 -10.30 -2.60
CA ASP A 179 -0.35 -10.02 -3.18
C ASP A 179 -0.38 -8.87 -4.21
N ARG A 180 0.51 -7.89 -4.04
CA ARG A 180 0.61 -6.72 -4.92
C ARG A 180 0.92 -7.06 -6.38
N HIS A 181 1.67 -8.13 -6.65
CA HIS A 181 2.00 -8.53 -8.01
C HIS A 181 0.77 -9.07 -8.72
N CYS A 182 -0.05 -9.85 -8.01
CA CYS A 182 -1.35 -10.29 -8.51
C CYS A 182 -2.30 -9.13 -8.82
N ILE A 183 -2.39 -8.13 -7.94
CA ILE A 183 -3.22 -6.93 -8.16
C ILE A 183 -2.70 -6.16 -9.39
N SER A 184 -1.38 -5.97 -9.47
CA SER A 184 -0.73 -5.30 -10.59
C SER A 184 -1.00 -6.00 -11.93
N ASP A 185 -0.78 -7.31 -11.98
CA ASP A 185 -1.01 -8.12 -13.17
C ASP A 185 -2.45 -8.04 -13.65
N ARG A 186 -3.42 -8.06 -12.72
CA ARG A 186 -4.83 -7.92 -13.07
C ARG A 186 -5.16 -6.53 -13.59
N ASN A 187 -4.58 -5.48 -13.00
CA ASN A 187 -4.75 -4.14 -13.54
C ASN A 187 -4.19 -4.03 -14.96
N VAL A 188 -2.99 -4.56 -15.23
CA VAL A 188 -2.37 -4.52 -16.55
C VAL A 188 -3.17 -5.32 -17.58
N LYS A 189 -3.59 -6.55 -17.24
CA LYS A 189 -4.24 -7.47 -18.18
C LYS A 189 -5.73 -7.17 -18.39
N TYR A 190 -6.44 -6.81 -17.32
CA TYR A 190 -7.90 -6.80 -17.31
C TYR A 190 -8.52 -5.42 -17.04
N TYR A 191 -8.05 -4.69 -16.02
CA TYR A 191 -8.75 -3.47 -15.60
C TYR A 191 -8.33 -2.25 -16.42
N LYS A 192 -7.05 -2.19 -16.79
CA LYS A 192 -6.42 -1.10 -17.55
C LYS A 192 -6.70 0.28 -16.96
N ILE A 193 -6.75 0.37 -15.63
CA ILE A 193 -6.97 1.64 -14.94
C ILE A 193 -5.67 2.44 -14.95
N ASP A 194 -5.77 3.70 -15.36
CA ASP A 194 -4.70 4.67 -15.24
C ASP A 194 -4.54 5.11 -13.78
N ARG A 195 -3.54 4.53 -13.14
CA ARG A 195 -3.25 4.74 -11.71
C ARG A 195 -2.78 6.15 -11.40
N VAL A 196 -2.05 6.78 -12.33
CA VAL A 196 -1.51 8.13 -12.11
C VAL A 196 -2.66 9.12 -12.06
N ASN A 197 -3.58 9.02 -13.03
CA ASN A 197 -4.78 9.84 -13.06
C ASN A 197 -5.73 9.54 -11.89
N ALA A 198 -5.88 8.28 -11.50
CA ALA A 198 -6.69 7.91 -10.34
C ALA A 198 -6.11 8.48 -9.02
N PHE A 199 -4.79 8.35 -8.83
CA PHE A 199 -4.11 8.89 -7.65
C PHE A 199 -4.17 10.42 -7.61
N GLN A 200 -3.98 11.09 -8.75
CA GLN A 200 -4.12 12.55 -8.82
C GLN A 200 -5.53 13.00 -8.40
N LYS A 201 -6.59 12.39 -8.93
CA LYS A 201 -7.98 12.70 -8.54
C LYS A 201 -8.24 12.44 -7.06
N HIS A 202 -7.63 11.40 -6.50
CA HIS A 202 -7.71 11.12 -5.08
C HIS A 202 -7.12 12.28 -4.26
N LEU A 203 -5.93 12.75 -4.61
CA LEU A 203 -5.31 13.90 -3.94
C LEU A 203 -6.11 15.19 -4.11
N GLU A 204 -6.72 15.42 -5.28
CA GLU A 204 -7.60 16.57 -5.51
C GLU A 204 -8.86 16.53 -4.62
N THR A 205 -9.35 15.32 -4.30
CA THR A 205 -10.57 15.14 -3.50
C THR A 205 -10.28 15.11 -1.99
N LYS A 206 -9.21 14.43 -1.57
CA LYS A 206 -8.89 14.17 -0.16
C LYS A 206 -7.80 15.09 0.40
N GLY A 207 -7.09 15.80 -0.47
CA GLY A 207 -5.88 16.52 -0.13
C GLY A 207 -4.65 15.61 -0.09
N VAL A 208 -3.48 16.25 -0.03
CA VAL A 208 -2.21 15.56 0.21
C VAL A 208 -2.08 15.23 1.70
N PRO A 209 -1.63 14.03 2.08
CA PRO A 209 -1.34 13.71 3.47
C PRO A 209 -0.36 14.72 4.08
N ASN A 210 -0.66 15.18 5.29
CA ASN A 210 0.21 16.09 6.03
C ASN A 210 0.76 15.36 7.26
N ARG A 211 2.07 15.10 7.25
CA ARG A 211 2.83 14.47 8.35
C ARG A 211 3.62 15.48 9.17
N LEU A 212 3.48 16.78 8.91
CA LEU A 212 4.16 17.81 9.68
C LEU A 212 3.67 17.79 11.14
N SER A 213 4.54 17.36 12.03
CA SER A 213 4.29 17.32 13.48
C SER A 213 5.48 17.89 14.23
N VAL A 214 5.62 19.22 14.21
CA VAL A 214 6.72 19.94 14.87
C VAL A 214 6.21 21.14 15.65
N THR A 215 6.97 21.54 16.67
CA THR A 215 6.72 22.78 17.42
C THR A 215 7.06 24.00 16.56
N ASP A 216 6.50 25.15 16.91
CA ASP A 216 6.80 26.40 16.21
C ASP A 216 8.29 26.77 16.32
N ASP A 217 8.91 26.57 17.49
CA ASP A 217 10.34 26.82 17.71
C ASP A 217 11.22 25.96 16.79
N ALA A 218 10.93 24.66 16.70
CA ALA A 218 11.63 23.76 15.80
C ALA A 218 11.47 24.18 14.32
N ALA A 219 10.24 24.57 13.94
CA ALA A 219 9.98 25.03 12.59
C ALA A 219 10.70 26.35 12.27
N TYR A 220 10.77 27.29 13.22
CA TYR A 220 11.52 28.54 13.07
C TYR A 220 13.02 28.30 12.99
N ASN A 221 13.57 27.36 13.76
CA ASN A 221 14.98 26.99 13.70
C ASN A 221 15.35 26.48 12.30
N PHE A 222 14.55 25.54 11.76
CA PHE A 222 14.74 25.06 10.40
C PHE A 222 14.57 26.20 9.38
N TRP A 223 13.47 26.95 9.47
CA TRP A 223 13.13 28.00 8.50
C TRP A 223 14.19 29.09 8.43
N GLY A 224 14.68 29.55 9.60
CA GLY A 224 15.70 30.58 9.70
C GLY A 224 17.01 30.15 9.03
N LEU A 225 17.46 28.93 9.34
CA LEU A 225 18.67 28.37 8.74
C LEU A 225 18.49 28.07 7.25
N PHE A 226 17.32 27.58 6.85
CA PHE A 226 17.03 27.32 5.45
C PHE A 226 16.94 28.62 4.63
N MET A 227 16.48 29.72 5.23
CA MET A 227 16.43 31.03 4.58
C MET A 227 17.83 31.62 4.30
N THR A 228 18.82 31.33 5.14
CA THR A 228 20.19 31.83 4.97
C THR A 228 21.05 30.89 4.13
N GLU A 229 21.01 29.59 4.42
CA GLU A 229 21.96 28.61 3.91
C GLU A 229 21.33 27.44 3.15
N GLY A 230 20.01 27.33 3.22
CA GLY A 230 19.28 26.28 2.52
C GLY A 230 19.43 26.37 1.00
N THR A 231 19.33 25.23 0.33
CA THR A 231 19.30 25.15 -1.14
C THR A 231 18.20 24.20 -1.58
N PHE A 232 17.53 24.56 -2.68
CA PHE A 232 16.68 23.64 -3.43
C PHE A 232 17.56 22.91 -4.45
N ASP A 233 17.73 21.62 -4.26
CA ASP A 233 18.61 20.78 -5.07
C ASP A 233 17.83 20.12 -6.20
N LEU A 234 18.23 20.45 -7.43
CA LEU A 234 17.79 19.76 -8.63
C LEU A 234 19.02 19.26 -9.38
N SER A 235 19.11 17.95 -9.62
CA SER A 235 20.21 17.39 -10.40
C SER A 235 19.79 16.16 -11.21
N ILE A 236 20.53 15.92 -12.28
CA ILE A 236 20.35 14.78 -13.18
C ILE A 236 21.59 13.89 -13.03
N GLY A 237 21.38 12.67 -12.54
CA GLY A 237 22.36 11.58 -12.61
C GLY A 237 21.70 10.38 -13.29
N ASP A 238 21.89 9.18 -12.73
CA ASP A 238 21.13 7.99 -13.16
C ASP A 238 19.61 8.15 -12.97
N ARG A 239 19.21 9.12 -12.14
CA ARG A 239 17.83 9.49 -11.83
C ARG A 239 17.72 11.00 -11.71
N PHE A 240 16.49 11.50 -11.77
CA PHE A 240 16.15 12.90 -11.47
C PHE A 240 16.07 13.10 -9.96
N TYR A 241 17.05 13.81 -9.41
CA TYR A 241 17.15 14.10 -7.98
C TYR A 241 16.52 15.45 -7.66
N ILE A 242 15.55 15.43 -6.76
CA ILE A 242 14.93 16.63 -6.20
C ILE A 242 15.05 16.55 -4.69
N GLY A 243 15.44 17.65 -4.06
CA GLY A 243 15.59 17.70 -2.62
C GLY A 243 15.87 19.09 -2.08
N ILE A 244 16.08 19.13 -0.78
CA ILE A 244 16.61 20.30 -0.10
C ILE A 244 17.89 19.93 0.62
N SER A 245 18.78 20.91 0.78
CA SER A 245 19.99 20.78 1.59
C SER A 245 20.26 22.02 2.43
N ILE A 246 20.95 21.83 3.55
CA ILE A 246 21.56 22.89 4.37
C ILE A 246 22.98 22.43 4.68
N SER A 247 23.99 23.22 4.31
CA SER A 247 25.41 22.92 4.56
C SER A 247 25.96 23.77 5.71
N GLN A 248 26.65 23.14 6.67
CA GLN A 248 27.27 23.79 7.83
C GLN A 248 28.67 23.22 8.10
N SER A 249 29.63 24.09 8.44
CA SER A 249 31.01 23.67 8.75
C SER A 249 31.37 23.76 10.23
N GLU A 250 30.60 24.49 11.03
CA GLU A 250 30.96 24.76 12.43
C GLU A 250 29.95 24.19 13.42
N ASP A 251 28.67 24.05 13.03
CA ASP A 251 27.61 23.60 13.92
C ASP A 251 26.82 22.41 13.36
N ILE A 252 27.39 21.22 13.54
CA ILE A 252 26.72 19.95 13.21
C ILE A 252 25.56 19.67 14.18
N ALA A 253 25.65 20.19 15.42
CA ALA A 253 24.64 19.95 16.43
C ALA A 253 23.29 20.53 16.01
N THR A 254 23.29 21.73 15.44
CA THR A 254 22.09 22.34 14.86
C THR A 254 21.50 21.51 13.72
N LEU A 255 22.33 20.98 12.81
CA LEU A 255 21.82 20.10 11.73
C LEU A 255 21.19 18.81 12.29
N LYS A 256 21.80 18.20 13.32
CA LYS A 256 21.27 17.01 13.99
C LYS A 256 19.98 17.31 14.77
N GLN A 257 19.88 18.49 15.36
CA GLN A 257 18.67 18.94 16.03
C GLN A 257 17.53 19.08 15.02
N ILE A 258 17.76 19.75 13.89
CA ILE A 258 16.79 19.86 12.79
C ILE A 258 16.33 18.47 12.31
N GLN A 259 17.27 17.53 12.12
CA GLN A 259 16.93 16.17 11.73
C GLN A 259 16.04 15.48 12.76
N THR A 260 16.33 15.66 14.04
CA THR A 260 15.57 15.08 15.15
C THR A 260 14.17 15.69 15.22
N ASP A 261 14.08 17.01 15.15
CA ASP A 261 12.83 17.75 15.25
C ASP A 261 11.89 17.44 14.08
N LEU A 262 12.40 17.43 12.85
CA LEU A 262 11.60 17.16 11.66
C LEU A 262 11.31 15.68 11.45
N THR A 263 12.07 14.79 12.10
CA THR A 263 12.02 13.31 11.94
C THR A 263 12.21 12.82 10.50
N VAL A 264 12.73 13.68 9.62
CA VAL A 264 13.01 13.38 8.20
C VAL A 264 14.39 13.88 7.79
N GLY A 265 14.89 13.35 6.68
CA GLY A 265 16.20 13.72 6.14
C GLY A 265 17.39 13.07 6.86
N LEU A 266 18.57 13.40 6.37
CA LEU A 266 19.83 12.80 6.80
C LEU A 266 20.91 13.86 6.91
N VAL A 267 21.68 13.84 8.01
CA VAL A 267 22.92 14.60 8.15
C VAL A 267 24.09 13.72 7.69
N MET A 268 24.90 14.22 6.77
CA MET A 268 26.04 13.50 6.23
C MET A 268 27.25 14.42 5.99
N PRO A 269 28.48 13.92 6.08
CA PRO A 269 29.65 14.68 5.68
C PRO A 269 29.60 14.98 4.18
N LYS A 270 29.91 16.23 3.81
CA LYS A 270 29.93 16.67 2.42
C LYS A 270 31.17 16.07 1.74
N LYS A 271 30.97 15.24 0.71
CA LYS A 271 32.08 14.65 -0.05
C LYS A 271 32.90 15.76 -0.71
N ARG A 272 34.19 15.85 -0.35
CA ARG A 272 35.12 16.82 -0.92
C ARG A 272 36.04 16.20 -1.96
N ASN A 273 36.42 17.01 -2.94
CA ASN A 273 37.60 16.74 -3.74
C ASN A 273 38.85 16.91 -2.86
N LYS A 274 39.78 15.95 -2.92
CA LYS A 274 40.95 15.80 -2.01
C LYS A 274 41.92 17.01 -1.94
N ALA A 275 41.65 18.12 -2.62
CA ALA A 275 42.57 19.23 -2.80
C ALA A 275 42.33 20.44 -1.86
N ASP A 276 41.26 20.44 -1.06
CA ASP A 276 40.93 21.57 -0.16
C ASP A 276 41.17 21.20 1.31
N ASP A 277 42.20 21.81 1.92
CA ASP A 277 42.65 21.68 3.32
C ASP A 277 41.70 22.34 4.36
N LYS A 278 40.40 22.42 4.05
CA LYS A 278 39.40 23.13 4.87
C LYS A 278 38.83 22.23 5.98
N LYS A 279 38.34 22.84 7.08
CA LYS A 279 37.56 22.18 8.17
C LYS A 279 36.43 21.31 7.61
N GLU A 280 36.14 20.13 8.15
CA GLU A 280 35.02 19.26 7.72
C GLU A 280 33.69 20.03 7.61
N GLU A 281 32.89 19.72 6.59
CA GLU A 281 31.57 20.34 6.37
C GLU A 281 30.53 19.23 6.28
N TYR A 282 29.39 19.46 6.92
CA TYR A 282 28.27 18.54 7.03
C TYR A 282 27.06 19.13 6.34
N GLU A 283 26.18 18.27 5.87
CA GLU A 283 25.02 18.67 5.10
C GLU A 283 23.79 17.89 5.56
N TYR A 284 22.74 18.60 5.95
CA TYR A 284 21.41 18.04 6.19
C TYR A 284 20.63 18.02 4.88
N LYS A 285 20.07 16.87 4.50
CA LYS A 285 19.46 16.68 3.18
C LYS A 285 18.18 15.88 3.25
N VAL A 286 17.17 16.31 2.49
CA VAL A 286 15.90 15.61 2.31
C VAL A 286 15.66 15.37 0.82
N TYR A 287 15.56 14.11 0.41
CA TYR A 287 15.38 13.73 -1.00
C TYR A 287 14.20 12.78 -1.24
N ASN A 288 13.69 12.16 -0.18
CA ASN A 288 12.53 11.30 -0.28
C ASN A 288 11.33 12.17 -0.64
N VAL A 289 10.69 11.85 -1.77
CA VAL A 289 9.56 12.63 -2.28
C VAL A 289 8.39 12.66 -1.29
N ILE A 290 8.22 11.61 -0.47
CA ILE A 290 7.20 11.54 0.58
C ILE A 290 7.50 12.57 1.67
N ASP A 291 8.74 12.65 2.15
CA ASP A 291 9.15 13.61 3.17
C ASP A 291 9.08 15.05 2.63
N LEU A 292 9.49 15.25 1.37
CA LEU A 292 9.37 16.55 0.72
C LEU A 292 7.93 17.02 0.61
N GLN A 293 7.02 16.14 0.19
CA GLN A 293 5.63 16.48 -0.06
C GLN A 293 4.77 16.58 1.21
N GLU A 294 5.01 15.71 2.19
CA GLU A 294 4.14 15.57 3.37
C GLU A 294 4.69 16.27 4.61
N VAL A 295 5.96 16.71 4.62
CA VAL A 295 6.57 17.42 5.75
C VAL A 295 7.16 18.76 5.31
N ILE A 296 8.08 18.77 4.34
CA ILE A 296 8.80 19.99 3.96
C ILE A 296 7.89 21.02 3.29
N ILE A 297 7.07 20.61 2.31
CA ILE A 297 6.12 21.53 1.66
C ILE A 297 5.15 22.13 2.69
N PRO A 298 4.45 21.33 3.53
CA PRO A 298 3.58 21.88 4.57
C PRO A 298 4.30 22.84 5.52
N LEU A 299 5.55 22.57 5.89
CA LEU A 299 6.35 23.46 6.72
C LEU A 299 6.56 24.81 6.02
N LEU A 300 6.99 24.79 4.76
CA LEU A 300 7.24 25.99 3.97
C LEU A 300 5.97 26.73 3.54
N GLU A 301 4.81 26.08 3.58
CA GLU A 301 3.49 26.73 3.46
C GLU A 301 3.08 27.42 4.76
N LYS A 302 3.30 26.78 5.91
CA LYS A 302 3.04 27.38 7.24
C LYS A 302 4.00 28.54 7.53
N TYR A 303 5.25 28.44 7.09
CA TYR A 303 6.27 29.48 7.22
C TYR A 303 6.81 29.88 5.83
N PRO A 304 6.10 30.79 5.12
CA PRO A 304 6.47 31.18 3.77
C PRO A 304 7.89 31.69 3.67
N LEU A 305 8.61 31.22 2.66
CA LEU A 305 9.94 31.74 2.32
C LEU A 305 9.82 33.14 1.72
N MET A 306 10.85 33.96 1.91
CA MET A 306 10.86 35.35 1.42
C MET A 306 11.79 35.55 0.21
N PHE A 307 11.57 36.66 -0.50
CA PHE A 307 12.44 37.19 -1.56
C PHE A 307 12.74 36.20 -2.70
N ARG A 308 14.01 35.84 -2.89
CA ARG A 308 14.45 34.94 -3.97
C ARG A 308 13.98 33.51 -3.71
N LYS A 309 14.04 33.08 -2.45
CA LYS A 309 13.69 31.71 -2.05
C LYS A 309 12.21 31.39 -2.28
N SER A 310 11.31 32.37 -2.23
CA SER A 310 9.91 32.15 -2.59
C SER A 310 9.72 31.78 -4.07
N LYS A 311 10.52 32.40 -4.98
CA LYS A 311 10.50 32.08 -6.41
C LYS A 311 11.10 30.70 -6.69
N GLU A 312 12.21 30.38 -6.02
CA GLU A 312 12.81 29.04 -6.09
C GLU A 312 11.83 27.98 -5.58
N TYR A 313 11.16 28.26 -4.45
CA TYR A 313 10.18 27.38 -3.83
C TYR A 313 9.00 27.07 -4.74
N SER A 314 8.45 28.05 -5.46
CA SER A 314 7.33 27.80 -6.37
C SER A 314 7.67 26.76 -7.44
N LEU A 315 8.88 26.83 -8.03
CA LEU A 315 9.33 25.85 -9.02
C LEU A 315 9.57 24.48 -8.38
N PHE A 316 10.17 24.49 -7.19
CA PHE A 316 10.46 23.27 -6.45
C PHE A 316 9.18 22.53 -6.05
N LYS A 317 8.21 23.24 -5.46
CA LYS A 317 6.92 22.71 -5.01
C LYS A 317 6.19 22.00 -6.14
N ASP A 318 6.09 22.62 -7.31
CA ASP A 318 5.41 22.04 -8.47
C ASP A 318 6.09 20.74 -8.94
N LEU A 319 7.43 20.70 -8.96
CA LEU A 319 8.18 19.50 -9.32
C LEU A 319 8.03 18.38 -8.30
N VAL A 320 8.04 18.69 -6.99
CA VAL A 320 7.82 17.70 -5.93
C VAL A 320 6.43 17.11 -6.09
N TYR A 321 5.40 17.94 -6.27
CA TYR A 321 4.02 17.47 -6.45
C TYR A 321 3.86 16.56 -7.65
N LYS A 322 4.41 16.95 -8.82
CA LYS A 322 4.40 16.10 -10.01
C LYS A 322 5.13 14.79 -9.78
N LYS A 323 6.31 14.81 -9.14
CA LYS A 323 7.06 13.60 -8.82
C LYS A 323 6.28 12.70 -7.86
N TYR A 324 5.64 13.29 -6.87
CA TYR A 324 4.81 12.58 -5.90
C TYR A 324 3.65 11.86 -6.58
N ILE A 325 2.97 12.51 -7.54
CA ILE A 325 1.92 11.88 -8.36
C ILE A 325 2.48 10.73 -9.21
N TYR A 326 3.54 10.97 -9.99
CA TYR A 326 4.09 9.94 -10.89
C TYR A 326 4.68 8.73 -10.16
N THR A 327 5.14 8.94 -8.93
CA THR A 327 5.64 7.87 -8.06
C THR A 327 4.55 7.28 -7.17
N LEU A 328 3.28 7.68 -7.34
CA LEU A 328 2.12 7.23 -6.56
C LEU A 328 2.41 7.32 -5.06
N GLY A 329 2.78 8.52 -4.63
CA GLY A 329 3.17 8.81 -3.26
C GLY A 329 4.52 8.22 -2.86
N GLY A 330 5.48 8.17 -3.78
CA GLY A 330 6.81 7.57 -3.54
C GLY A 330 6.85 6.04 -3.45
N LYS A 331 5.72 5.35 -3.62
CA LYS A 331 5.59 3.88 -3.49
C LYS A 331 5.79 3.12 -4.80
N SER A 332 5.86 3.82 -5.93
CA SER A 332 5.97 3.23 -7.27
C SER A 332 7.36 3.43 -7.88
N GLY A 333 7.95 2.34 -8.38
CA GLY A 333 9.18 2.37 -9.20
C GLY A 333 8.92 2.57 -10.69
N GLN A 334 7.76 3.12 -11.08
CA GLN A 334 7.42 3.36 -12.48
C GLN A 334 8.41 4.33 -13.14
N ALA A 335 8.63 4.13 -14.44
CA ALA A 335 9.44 5.01 -15.24
C ALA A 335 8.83 6.43 -15.27
N ILE A 336 9.68 7.43 -15.07
CA ILE A 336 9.26 8.82 -15.08
C ILE A 336 8.95 9.24 -16.54
N PRO A 337 7.76 9.77 -16.82
CA PRO A 337 7.35 10.12 -18.18
C PRO A 337 8.19 11.28 -18.74
N GLN A 338 8.38 11.31 -20.06
CA GLN A 338 9.19 12.34 -20.74
C GLN A 338 8.71 13.76 -20.42
N THR A 339 7.41 13.96 -20.30
CA THR A 339 6.81 15.26 -19.93
C THR A 339 7.34 15.79 -18.59
N TYR A 340 7.52 14.92 -17.60
CA TYR A 340 8.13 15.30 -16.33
C TYR A 340 9.61 15.65 -16.52
N GLN A 341 10.34 14.88 -17.33
CA GLN A 341 11.77 15.12 -17.57
C GLN A 341 11.99 16.50 -18.21
N ASP A 342 11.16 16.85 -19.20
CA ASP A 342 11.20 18.16 -19.86
C ASP A 342 10.87 19.29 -18.88
N ASP A 343 9.85 19.10 -18.03
CA ASP A 343 9.49 20.07 -16.98
C ASP A 343 10.61 20.24 -15.95
N PHE A 344 11.29 19.14 -15.60
CA PHE A 344 12.42 19.14 -14.68
C PHE A 344 13.60 19.93 -15.23
N ILE A 345 13.97 19.70 -16.49
CA ILE A 345 15.05 20.44 -17.17
C ILE A 345 14.72 21.94 -17.23
N LYS A 346 13.49 22.29 -17.64
CA LYS A 346 13.04 23.70 -17.68
C LYS A 346 13.10 24.35 -16.29
N ALA A 347 12.73 23.63 -15.24
CA ALA A 347 12.78 24.13 -13.88
C ALA A 347 14.23 24.29 -13.38
N MET A 348 15.15 23.38 -13.73
CA MET A 348 16.58 23.53 -13.46
C MET A 348 17.16 24.80 -14.09
N ASP A 349 16.83 25.08 -15.34
CA ASP A 349 17.30 26.29 -16.04
C ASP A 349 16.78 27.56 -15.37
N LYS A 350 15.48 27.59 -15.04
CA LYS A 350 14.85 28.71 -14.33
C LYS A 350 15.45 28.92 -12.94
N LEU A 351 15.64 27.85 -12.18
CA LEU A 351 16.22 27.89 -10.84
C LEU A 351 17.67 28.40 -10.89
N SER A 352 18.45 27.93 -11.87
CA SER A 352 19.81 28.41 -12.12
C SER A 352 19.84 29.92 -12.45
N ALA A 353 18.89 30.40 -13.26
CA ALA A 353 18.78 31.83 -13.59
C ALA A 353 18.44 32.70 -12.37
N ILE A 354 17.51 32.23 -11.52
CA ILE A 354 17.15 32.90 -10.25
C ILE A 354 18.37 32.97 -9.32
N GLN A 355 19.11 31.88 -9.17
CA GLN A 355 20.29 31.84 -8.30
C GLN A 355 21.43 32.73 -8.83
N LYS A 356 21.66 32.78 -10.15
CA LYS A 356 22.68 33.63 -10.78
C LYS A 356 22.37 35.13 -10.63
N THR A 357 21.13 35.55 -10.86
CA THR A 357 20.73 36.97 -10.73
C THR A 357 20.94 37.54 -9.32
N GLY A 358 20.82 36.71 -8.28
CA GLY A 358 21.16 37.12 -6.91
C GLY A 358 22.66 37.25 -6.62
N LYS A 359 23.52 36.47 -7.30
CA LYS A 359 24.99 36.59 -7.16
C LYS A 359 25.53 37.88 -7.80
N THR A 360 24.91 38.34 -8.89
CA THR A 360 25.32 39.58 -9.57
C THR A 360 24.95 40.83 -8.76
N LYS A 361 23.73 40.88 -8.19
CA LYS A 361 23.29 42.01 -7.34
C LYS A 361 24.06 42.11 -6.01
N ASN A 362 24.43 40.99 -5.39
CA ASN A 362 25.27 41.01 -4.18
C ASN A 362 26.72 41.47 -4.43
N LYS A 363 27.22 41.42 -5.68
CA LYS A 363 28.50 42.03 -6.05
C LYS A 363 28.40 43.56 -6.19
N GLU A 364 27.31 44.07 -6.73
CA GLU A 364 27.08 45.53 -6.86
C GLU A 364 26.89 46.20 -5.49
N TYR A 365 26.14 45.57 -4.56
CA TYR A 365 25.96 46.12 -3.21
C TYR A 365 27.20 46.06 -2.33
N ARG A 366 28.16 45.15 -2.60
CA ARG A 366 29.47 45.14 -1.92
C ARG A 366 30.44 46.20 -2.45
N GLY A 367 30.10 46.90 -3.54
CA GLY A 367 30.89 47.98 -4.13
C GLY A 367 30.52 49.39 -3.67
N VAL A 368 29.40 49.56 -2.95
CA VAL A 368 29.02 50.87 -2.39
C VAL A 368 29.67 51.02 -1.02
N LYS A 369 30.86 51.64 -0.99
CA LYS A 369 31.33 52.29 0.23
C LYS A 369 30.33 53.40 0.54
N LEU A 370 29.62 53.28 1.66
CA LEU A 370 29.02 54.45 2.31
C LEU A 370 30.19 55.33 2.74
N GLY A 371 30.42 56.38 1.95
CA GLY A 371 31.32 57.48 2.29
C GLY A 371 30.65 58.47 3.21
#